data_AF-A0A151T169-F1
#
_entry.id   AF-A0A151T169-F1
#
_cell.length_a   1.000
_cell.length_b   1.000
_cell.length_c   1.000
_cell.angle_alpha   90.00
_cell.angle_beta   90.00
_cell.angle_gamma   90.00
#
_symmetry.space_group_name_H-M   'P 1'
#
loop_
_entity.id
_entity.type
_entity.pdbx_description
1 polymer ?
#
loop_
_entity_poly.entity_id
_entity_poly.type
_entity_poly.pdbx_seq_one_letter_code
_entity_poly.pdbx_strand_id
1 'polypeptide(L)'
;MAWSTKVEFDQSLLLWHIATDLCYYSDVNANSSCAVIQDCQISKLLSNYMLYLLVMCPFMLPNGIGHIRFEDTCAEASEVLQERKYISKREQVCQVILRVNTDVPPSKVKGDRSKSVLFDARRLAKSLESLEKDKKWSKKEKWEMISHVWVEMLCHAASQCRGLHHAKQLRRGGELITHVWLLMAHLGITEQFQISQGHARAKLILN
;
A
#
# COMPACT_ATOMS: atom_id res chain seq x y z
N MET A 1 13.90 3.61 -11.01
CA MET A 1 13.07 3.75 -9.81
C MET A 1 12.42 5.14 -9.81
N ALA A 2 11.32 5.33 -10.56
CA ALA A 2 10.74 6.66 -10.79
C ALA A 2 9.21 6.65 -10.88
N TRP A 3 8.54 5.85 -10.03
CA TRP A 3 7.08 5.90 -9.90
C TRP A 3 6.58 6.54 -8.59
N SER A 4 7.50 6.95 -7.70
CA SER A 4 7.19 7.50 -6.36
C SER A 4 7.26 9.05 -6.25
N THR A 5 7.74 9.79 -7.25
CA THR A 5 8.09 11.22 -7.06
C THR A 5 6.93 12.23 -7.18
N LYS A 6 5.67 11.81 -7.34
CA LYS A 6 4.54 12.75 -7.54
C LYS A 6 3.51 12.79 -6.41
N VAL A 7 3.51 11.84 -5.48
CA VAL A 7 2.45 11.72 -4.48
C VAL A 7 3.02 11.32 -3.13
N GLU A 8 2.46 11.84 -2.04
CA GLU A 8 2.91 11.51 -0.69
C GLU A 8 2.73 10.02 -0.38
N PHE A 9 3.55 9.47 0.52
CA PHE A 9 3.59 8.04 0.81
C PHE A 9 2.24 7.50 1.31
N ASP A 10 1.65 8.18 2.28
CA ASP A 10 0.35 7.82 2.87
C ASP A 10 -0.80 7.93 1.85
N GLN A 11 -0.73 8.90 0.93
CA GLN A 11 -1.66 8.98 -0.19
C GLN A 11 -1.54 7.78 -1.10
N SER A 12 -0.30 7.42 -1.48
CA SER A 12 -0.02 6.28 -2.34
C SER A 12 -0.48 4.97 -1.69
N LEU A 13 -0.16 4.77 -0.41
CA LEU A 13 -0.56 3.60 0.36
C LEU A 13 -2.08 3.40 0.35
N LEU A 14 -2.84 4.43 0.72
CA LEU A 14 -4.30 4.33 0.80
C LEU A 14 -4.93 4.14 -0.59
N LEU A 15 -4.40 4.83 -1.60
CA LEU A 15 -4.84 4.71 -2.99
C LEU A 15 -4.64 3.28 -3.52
N TRP A 16 -3.44 2.71 -3.34
CA TRP A 16 -3.13 1.35 -3.75
C TRP A 16 -3.88 0.30 -2.94
N HIS A 17 -4.15 0.54 -1.66
CA HIS A 17 -4.94 -0.35 -0.81
C HIS A 17 -6.34 -0.55 -1.40
N ILE A 18 -7.04 0.55 -1.66
CA ILE A 18 -8.39 0.52 -2.21
C ILE A 18 -8.38 -0.07 -3.62
N ALA A 19 -7.43 0.31 -4.48
CA ALA A 19 -7.33 -0.24 -5.82
C ALA A 19 -7.11 -1.77 -5.82
N THR A 20 -6.22 -2.26 -4.95
CA THR A 20 -5.98 -3.70 -4.73
C THR A 20 -7.26 -4.41 -4.29
N ASP A 21 -8.03 -3.79 -3.41
CA ASP A 21 -9.31 -4.31 -2.94
C ASP A 21 -10.33 -4.43 -4.07
N LEU A 22 -10.49 -3.38 -4.87
CA LEU A 22 -11.39 -3.38 -6.02
C LEU A 22 -10.99 -4.45 -7.05
N CYS A 23 -9.70 -4.55 -7.41
CA CYS A 23 -9.22 -5.55 -8.35
C CYS A 23 -9.42 -6.98 -7.84
N TYR A 24 -9.14 -7.23 -6.55
CA TYR A 24 -9.33 -8.57 -5.97
C TYR A 24 -10.78 -9.04 -6.05
N TYR A 25 -11.72 -8.21 -5.62
CA TYR A 25 -13.14 -8.60 -5.65
C TYR A 25 -13.72 -8.62 -7.06
N SER A 26 -13.14 -7.87 -8.01
CA SER A 26 -13.44 -8.00 -9.45
C SER A 26 -13.02 -9.38 -9.97
N ASP A 27 -11.79 -9.83 -9.66
CA ASP A 27 -11.24 -11.09 -10.13
C ASP A 27 -11.82 -12.34 -9.44
N VAL A 28 -12.14 -12.26 -8.15
CA VAL A 28 -12.80 -13.34 -7.41
C VAL A 28 -14.19 -13.61 -7.98
N ASN A 29 -14.94 -12.55 -8.32
CA ASN A 29 -16.25 -12.70 -8.97
C ASN A 29 -16.15 -13.28 -10.39
N ALA A 30 -15.01 -13.15 -11.05
CA ALA A 30 -14.77 -13.64 -12.41
C ALA A 30 -14.24 -15.10 -12.47
N ASN A 31 -14.33 -15.88 -11.38
CA ASN A 31 -13.89 -17.28 -11.29
C ASN A 31 -12.43 -17.51 -11.73
N SER A 32 -11.48 -16.83 -11.08
CA SER A 32 -10.04 -16.93 -11.38
C SER A 32 -9.41 -18.27 -10.93
N SER A 33 -8.30 -18.67 -11.56
CA SER A 33 -7.60 -19.94 -11.29
C SER A 33 -6.78 -19.94 -9.99
N CYS A 34 -6.42 -21.14 -9.48
CA CYS A 34 -5.71 -21.34 -8.21
C CYS A 34 -4.35 -20.62 -8.08
N ALA A 35 -3.53 -20.58 -9.14
CA ALA A 35 -2.25 -19.88 -9.11
C ALA A 35 -2.42 -18.35 -9.02
N VAL A 36 -3.41 -17.79 -9.72
CA VAL A 36 -3.78 -16.37 -9.62
C VAL A 36 -4.29 -16.04 -8.21
N ILE A 37 -4.93 -17.00 -7.54
CA ILE A 37 -5.42 -16.86 -6.16
C ILE A 37 -4.25 -16.69 -5.17
N GLN A 38 -3.08 -17.30 -5.39
CA GLN A 38 -1.96 -17.19 -4.45
C GLN A 38 -1.27 -15.81 -4.51
N ASP A 39 -0.97 -15.30 -5.70
CA ASP A 39 -0.33 -13.98 -5.86
C ASP A 39 -1.26 -12.83 -5.40
N CYS A 40 -2.57 -12.97 -5.64
CA CYS A 40 -3.55 -11.99 -5.17
C CYS A 40 -3.74 -12.04 -3.65
N GLN A 41 -3.62 -13.21 -3.02
CA GLN A 41 -3.65 -13.37 -1.57
C GLN A 41 -2.46 -12.68 -0.90
N ILE A 42 -1.24 -12.84 -1.43
CA ILE A 42 -0.05 -12.17 -0.89
C ILE A 42 -0.21 -10.65 -1.00
N SER A 43 -0.61 -10.16 -2.18
CA SER A 43 -0.87 -8.74 -2.41
C SER A 43 -1.91 -8.18 -1.43
N LYS A 44 -3.00 -8.92 -1.19
CA LYS A 44 -4.03 -8.56 -0.23
C LYS A 44 -3.53 -8.55 1.21
N LEU A 45 -2.73 -9.53 1.60
CA LEU A 45 -2.19 -9.61 2.95
C LEU A 45 -1.25 -8.43 3.23
N LEU A 46 -0.35 -8.12 2.30
CA LEU A 46 0.54 -6.96 2.41
C LEU A 46 -0.24 -5.65 2.42
N SER A 47 -1.22 -5.50 1.51
CA SER A 47 -2.11 -4.34 1.47
C SER A 47 -2.83 -4.10 2.80
N ASN A 48 -3.40 -5.15 3.41
CA ASN A 48 -4.06 -5.07 4.71
C ASN A 48 -3.08 -4.73 5.84
N TYR A 49 -1.88 -5.30 5.81
CA TYR A 49 -0.85 -5.00 6.79
C TYR A 49 -0.38 -3.55 6.72
N MET A 50 -0.17 -3.02 5.50
CA MET A 50 0.23 -1.63 5.31
C MET A 50 -0.88 -0.66 5.75
N LEU A 51 -2.16 -0.98 5.50
CA LEU A 51 -3.27 -0.20 6.05
C LEU A 51 -3.32 -0.27 7.58
N TYR A 52 -3.11 -1.45 8.17
CA TYR A 52 -2.99 -1.59 9.62
C TYR A 52 -1.90 -0.69 10.19
N LEU A 53 -0.73 -0.64 9.56
CA LEU A 53 0.33 0.29 9.98
C LEU A 53 -0.11 1.75 9.88
N LEU A 54 -0.81 2.13 8.80
CA LEU A 54 -1.32 3.50 8.63
C LEU A 54 -2.26 3.93 9.76
N VAL A 55 -3.14 3.03 10.19
CA VAL A 55 -4.21 3.36 11.16
C VAL A 55 -3.74 3.15 12.60
N MET A 56 -3.07 2.03 12.88
CA MET A 56 -2.76 1.58 14.25
C MET A 56 -1.33 1.89 14.69
N CYS A 57 -0.39 1.94 13.75
CA CYS A 57 1.03 2.19 14.01
C CYS A 57 1.63 3.30 13.13
N PRO A 58 0.99 4.48 12.98
CA PRO A 58 1.42 5.50 12.02
C PRO A 58 2.84 6.03 12.29
N PHE A 59 3.32 5.93 13.54
CA PHE A 59 4.68 6.28 13.94
C PHE A 59 5.77 5.40 13.31
N MET A 60 5.40 4.27 12.68
CA MET A 60 6.30 3.39 11.94
C MET A 60 6.33 3.68 10.43
N LEU A 61 5.58 4.67 9.97
CA LEU A 61 5.53 5.07 8.56
C LEU A 61 6.19 6.44 8.37
N PRO A 62 6.54 6.82 7.13
CA PRO A 62 6.90 8.18 6.80
C PRO A 62 5.85 9.18 7.28
N ASN A 63 6.30 10.35 7.75
CA ASN A 63 5.40 11.42 8.18
C ASN A 63 4.48 11.84 7.03
N GLY A 64 3.21 12.12 7.35
CA GLY A 64 2.20 12.55 6.39
C GLY A 64 0.87 12.83 7.08
N ILE A 65 -0.18 13.03 6.30
CA ILE A 65 -1.54 13.30 6.79
C ILE A 65 -2.44 12.07 6.66
N GLY A 66 -1.86 10.88 6.88
CA GLY A 66 -2.50 9.59 6.58
C GLY A 66 -3.83 9.38 7.30
N HIS A 67 -3.92 9.83 8.55
CA HIS A 67 -5.17 9.78 9.33
C HIS A 67 -6.27 10.63 8.70
N ILE A 68 -5.96 11.88 8.32
CA ILE A 68 -6.91 12.80 7.67
C ILE A 68 -7.38 12.20 6.34
N ARG A 69 -6.45 11.69 5.53
CA ARG A 69 -6.79 11.01 4.27
C ARG A 69 -7.68 9.80 4.49
N PHE A 70 -7.39 8.99 5.50
CA PHE A 70 -8.19 7.83 5.85
C PHE A 70 -9.61 8.22 6.25
N GLU A 71 -9.77 9.19 7.15
CA GLU A 71 -11.07 9.69 7.60
C GLU A 71 -11.89 10.28 6.46
N ASP A 72 -11.29 11.17 5.64
CA ASP A 72 -11.96 11.77 4.49
C ASP A 72 -12.39 10.71 3.46
N THR A 73 -11.54 9.70 3.24
CA THR A 73 -11.84 8.59 2.32
C THR A 73 -12.96 7.71 2.85
N CYS A 74 -12.98 7.42 4.16
CA CYS A 74 -14.06 6.69 4.81
C CYS A 74 -15.38 7.46 4.76
N ALA A 75 -15.35 8.78 4.97
CA ALA A 75 -16.53 9.64 4.87
C ALA A 75 -17.11 9.61 3.45
N GLU A 76 -16.27 9.81 2.42
CA GLU A 76 -16.72 9.74 1.02
C GLU A 76 -17.24 8.34 0.64
N ALA A 77 -16.57 7.28 1.08
CA ALA A 77 -17.04 5.91 0.84
C ALA A 77 -18.40 5.65 1.52
N SER A 78 -18.60 6.19 2.71
CA SER A 78 -19.87 6.08 3.45
C SER A 78 -21.00 6.83 2.76
N GLU A 79 -20.75 8.05 2.28
CA GLU A 79 -21.70 8.84 1.47
C GLU A 79 -22.17 8.03 0.24
N VAL A 80 -21.22 7.48 -0.54
CA VAL A 80 -21.50 6.66 -1.73
C VAL A 80 -22.33 5.42 -1.42
N LEU A 81 -22.10 4.80 -0.26
CA LEU A 81 -22.82 3.58 0.15
C LEU A 81 -24.21 3.87 0.69
N GLN A 82 -24.39 4.97 1.44
CA GLN A 82 -25.70 5.40 1.95
C GLN A 82 -26.68 5.71 0.82
N GLU A 83 -26.22 6.32 -0.27
CA GLU A 83 -27.04 6.59 -1.46
C GLU A 83 -27.60 5.31 -2.13
N ARG A 84 -27.02 4.13 -1.88
CA ARG A 84 -27.28 2.90 -2.66
C ARG A 84 -27.92 1.72 -1.90
N LYS A 85 -28.52 1.97 -0.73
CA LYS A 85 -29.09 0.98 0.23
C LYS A 85 -28.03 0.12 0.94
N TYR A 86 -28.42 -0.45 2.08
CA TYR A 86 -27.54 -1.23 2.95
C TYR A 86 -26.95 -2.45 2.22
N ILE A 87 -25.64 -2.42 1.99
CA ILE A 87 -24.88 -3.51 1.39
C ILE A 87 -24.08 -4.19 2.49
N SER A 88 -24.27 -5.50 2.66
CA SER A 88 -23.61 -6.28 3.71
C SER A 88 -22.33 -6.99 3.23
N LYS A 89 -22.15 -7.20 1.92
CA LYS A 89 -21.04 -8.00 1.36
C LYS A 89 -19.96 -7.12 0.73
N ARG A 90 -18.69 -7.43 0.98
CA ARG A 90 -17.54 -6.66 0.46
C ARG A 90 -17.49 -6.65 -1.07
N GLU A 91 -17.85 -7.77 -1.70
CA GLU A 91 -17.93 -7.88 -3.16
C GLU A 91 -18.90 -6.85 -3.76
N GLN A 92 -20.06 -6.68 -3.12
CA GLN A 92 -21.11 -5.77 -3.55
C GLN A 92 -20.72 -4.31 -3.33
N VAL A 93 -20.02 -4.00 -2.23
CA VAL A 93 -19.43 -2.68 -1.96
C VAL A 93 -18.45 -2.30 -3.06
N CYS A 94 -17.53 -3.20 -3.42
CA CYS A 94 -16.54 -2.94 -4.47
C CYS A 94 -17.20 -2.72 -5.83
N GLN A 95 -18.26 -3.49 -6.16
CA GLN A 95 -19.02 -3.25 -7.39
C GLN A 95 -19.72 -1.89 -7.41
N VAL A 96 -20.29 -1.44 -6.28
CA VAL A 96 -20.90 -0.11 -6.20
C VAL A 96 -19.87 0.99 -6.40
N ILE A 97 -18.75 0.91 -5.68
CA ILE A 97 -17.66 1.88 -5.80
C ILE A 97 -17.17 1.93 -7.25
N LEU A 98 -17.00 0.78 -7.91
CA LEU A 98 -16.60 0.67 -9.31
C LEU A 98 -17.63 1.19 -10.33
N ARG A 99 -18.90 1.42 -9.94
CA ARG A 99 -20.00 1.84 -10.85
C ARG A 99 -20.39 3.32 -10.78
N VAL A 100 -20.04 4.07 -9.74
CA VAL A 100 -20.33 5.53 -9.63
C VAL A 100 -19.77 6.28 -10.86
N ASN A 101 -20.21 7.44 -11.32
CA ASN A 101 -19.50 8.06 -12.44
C ASN A 101 -18.18 8.74 -11.99
N THR A 102 -17.08 8.63 -12.75
CA THR A 102 -15.79 9.29 -12.47
C THR A 102 -15.46 10.42 -13.44
N ASP A 103 -16.40 10.85 -14.28
CA ASP A 103 -16.12 11.81 -15.35
C ASP A 103 -15.79 13.22 -14.83
N VAL A 104 -16.25 13.56 -13.63
CA VAL A 104 -15.93 14.84 -12.98
C VAL A 104 -14.97 14.59 -11.81
N PRO A 105 -13.76 15.18 -11.83
CA PRO A 105 -12.83 15.08 -10.72
C PRO A 105 -13.43 15.65 -9.41
N PRO A 106 -13.17 15.05 -8.24
CA PRO A 106 -13.63 15.58 -6.96
C PRO A 106 -13.11 16.99 -6.71
N SER A 107 -11.93 17.33 -7.22
CA SER A 107 -11.38 18.70 -7.13
C SER A 107 -12.27 19.76 -7.79
N LYS A 108 -13.09 19.39 -8.79
CA LYS A 108 -14.08 20.29 -9.41
C LYS A 108 -15.38 20.43 -8.61
N VAL A 109 -15.62 19.54 -7.64
CA VAL A 109 -16.88 19.47 -6.86
C VAL A 109 -16.66 19.84 -5.39
N LYS A 110 -15.62 19.29 -4.77
CA LYS A 110 -15.25 19.42 -3.34
C LYS A 110 -14.05 20.37 -3.13
N GLY A 111 -13.29 20.73 -4.18
CA GLY A 111 -12.11 21.58 -4.05
C GLY A 111 -10.98 20.91 -3.25
N ASP A 112 -10.24 21.67 -2.45
CA ASP A 112 -9.18 21.17 -1.54
C ASP A 112 -9.72 20.73 -0.15
N ARG A 113 -11.04 20.78 0.05
CA ARG A 113 -11.71 20.54 1.33
C ARG A 113 -11.71 19.07 1.77
N SER A 114 -11.43 18.16 0.85
CA SER A 114 -11.31 16.72 1.12
C SER A 114 -9.97 16.22 0.59
N LYS A 115 -9.28 15.43 1.41
CA LYS A 115 -8.05 14.71 1.07
C LYS A 115 -8.32 13.26 0.70
N SER A 116 -9.59 12.90 0.49
CA SER A 116 -9.98 11.56 0.08
C SER A 116 -9.27 11.11 -1.20
N VAL A 117 -8.92 9.84 -1.24
CA VAL A 117 -8.28 9.20 -2.40
C VAL A 117 -9.22 8.27 -3.16
N LEU A 118 -10.51 8.19 -2.78
CA LEU A 118 -11.44 7.18 -3.29
C LEU A 118 -11.57 7.24 -4.83
N PHE A 119 -11.69 8.44 -5.38
CA PHE A 119 -11.77 8.66 -6.82
C PHE A 119 -10.49 8.22 -7.57
N ASP A 120 -9.32 8.62 -7.07
CA ASP A 120 -8.04 8.28 -7.69
C ASP A 120 -7.73 6.79 -7.57
N ALA A 121 -8.07 6.17 -6.44
CA ALA A 121 -7.95 4.73 -6.23
C ALA A 121 -8.80 3.94 -7.22
N ARG A 122 -10.01 4.42 -7.47
CA ARG A 122 -10.88 3.82 -8.49
C ARG A 122 -10.33 4.00 -9.91
N ARG A 123 -9.79 5.18 -10.23
CA ARG A 123 -9.13 5.40 -11.53
C ARG A 123 -7.96 4.44 -11.69
N LEU A 124 -7.15 4.24 -10.64
CA LEU A 124 -6.09 3.25 -10.64
C LEU A 124 -6.63 1.83 -10.86
N ALA A 125 -7.68 1.41 -10.15
CA ALA A 125 -8.29 0.08 -10.34
C ALA A 125 -8.73 -0.16 -11.79
N LYS A 126 -9.40 0.83 -12.41
CA LYS A 126 -9.78 0.77 -13.83
C LYS A 126 -8.55 0.67 -14.75
N SER A 127 -7.48 1.42 -14.46
CA SER A 127 -6.23 1.32 -15.22
C SER A 127 -5.56 -0.04 -15.07
N LEU A 128 -5.61 -0.66 -13.88
CA LEU A 128 -5.09 -2.02 -13.66
C LEU A 128 -5.90 -3.07 -14.44
N GLU A 129 -7.24 -2.94 -14.46
CA GLU A 129 -8.10 -3.81 -15.27
C GLU A 129 -7.87 -3.62 -16.79
N SER A 130 -7.54 -2.41 -17.22
CA SER A 130 -7.27 -2.13 -18.64
C SER A 130 -5.94 -2.72 -19.11
N LEU A 131 -4.99 -3.00 -18.21
CA LEU A 131 -3.76 -3.74 -18.56
C LEU A 131 -4.08 -5.15 -19.09
N GLU A 132 -5.10 -5.80 -18.52
CA GLU A 132 -5.54 -7.12 -19.00
C GLU A 132 -6.24 -7.04 -20.35
N LYS A 133 -7.14 -6.05 -20.51
CA LYS A 133 -7.98 -5.90 -21.70
C LYS A 133 -7.20 -5.36 -22.90
N ASP A 134 -6.48 -4.26 -22.71
CA ASP A 134 -5.89 -3.46 -23.79
C ASP A 134 -4.44 -3.86 -24.06
N LYS A 135 -3.69 -4.18 -22.99
CA LYS A 135 -2.27 -4.56 -23.08
C LYS A 135 -2.03 -6.06 -23.03
N LYS A 136 -3.11 -6.86 -23.00
CA LYS A 136 -3.10 -8.33 -23.00
C LYS A 136 -2.28 -8.96 -21.88
N TRP A 137 -2.19 -8.31 -20.72
CA TRP A 137 -1.59 -8.92 -19.54
C TRP A 137 -2.45 -10.09 -19.06
N SER A 138 -1.80 -11.17 -18.66
CA SER A 138 -2.41 -12.20 -17.84
C SER A 138 -2.74 -11.64 -16.44
N LYS A 139 -3.74 -12.23 -15.79
CA LYS A 139 -4.05 -11.92 -14.38
C LYS A 139 -2.81 -12.08 -13.48
N LYS A 140 -1.98 -13.08 -13.78
CA LYS A 140 -0.73 -13.33 -13.05
C LYS A 140 0.21 -12.12 -13.14
N GLU A 141 0.50 -11.62 -14.34
CA GLU A 141 1.37 -10.45 -14.53
C GLU A 141 0.83 -9.21 -13.81
N LYS A 142 -0.49 -9.00 -13.83
CA LYS A 142 -1.13 -7.91 -13.06
C LYS A 142 -0.86 -8.06 -11.56
N TRP A 143 -1.12 -9.23 -10.99
CA TRP A 143 -0.96 -9.48 -9.56
C TRP A 143 0.50 -9.51 -9.10
N GLU A 144 1.41 -9.99 -9.95
CA GLU A 144 2.86 -9.91 -9.71
C GLU A 144 3.33 -8.46 -9.61
N MET A 145 2.85 -7.59 -10.52
CA MET A 145 3.16 -6.16 -10.46
C MET A 145 2.59 -5.49 -9.19
N ILE A 146 1.33 -5.80 -8.83
CA ILE A 146 0.73 -5.29 -7.58
C ILE A 146 1.53 -5.77 -6.36
N SER A 147 1.97 -7.03 -6.34
CA SER A 147 2.81 -7.57 -5.27
C SER A 147 4.14 -6.82 -5.15
N HIS A 148 4.80 -6.54 -6.27
CA HIS A 148 6.04 -5.76 -6.28
C HIS A 148 5.85 -4.34 -5.71
N VAL A 149 4.74 -3.68 -6.04
CA VAL A 149 4.40 -2.37 -5.48
C VAL A 149 4.29 -2.44 -3.95
N TRP A 150 3.63 -3.46 -3.41
CA TRP A 150 3.48 -3.62 -1.96
C TRP A 150 4.81 -3.93 -1.26
N VAL A 151 5.64 -4.78 -1.87
CA VAL A 151 6.99 -5.06 -1.36
C VAL A 151 7.84 -3.80 -1.37
N GLU A 152 7.79 -3.00 -2.44
CA GLU A 152 8.53 -1.73 -2.53
C GLU A 152 8.06 -0.74 -1.45
N MET A 153 6.75 -0.60 -1.24
CA MET A 153 6.20 0.25 -0.18
C MET A 153 6.60 -0.21 1.23
N LEU A 154 6.60 -1.53 1.48
CA LEU A 154 7.00 -2.09 2.77
C LEU A 154 8.49 -1.86 3.04
N CYS A 155 9.35 -2.11 2.06
CA CYS A 155 10.79 -1.83 2.15
C CYS A 155 11.07 -0.34 2.32
N HIS A 156 10.34 0.52 1.61
CA HIS A 156 10.45 1.97 1.77
C HIS A 156 10.06 2.39 3.19
N ALA A 157 8.89 1.97 3.68
CA ALA A 157 8.46 2.25 5.04
C ALA A 157 9.45 1.74 6.09
N ALA A 158 9.98 0.52 5.91
CA ALA A 158 10.98 -0.07 6.80
C ALA A 158 12.26 0.78 6.86
N SER A 159 12.75 1.29 5.72
CA SER A 159 13.96 2.13 5.69
C SER A 159 13.75 3.54 6.26
N GLN A 160 12.54 4.07 6.18
CA GLN A 160 12.19 5.41 6.69
C GLN A 160 11.76 5.41 8.16
N CYS A 161 11.35 4.25 8.69
CA CYS A 161 11.01 4.10 10.09
C CYS A 161 12.24 4.31 10.98
N ARG A 162 12.10 5.11 12.04
CA ARG A 162 13.22 5.39 12.95
C ARG A 162 13.58 4.13 13.73
N GLY A 163 14.89 3.85 13.88
CA GLY A 163 15.39 2.70 14.62
C GLY A 163 14.83 2.56 16.05
N LEU A 164 14.52 3.67 16.72
CA LEU A 164 13.86 3.67 18.03
C LEU A 164 12.46 3.02 18.00
N HIS A 165 11.68 3.26 16.94
CA HIS A 165 10.34 2.67 16.79
C HIS A 165 10.43 1.17 16.48
N HIS A 166 11.41 0.76 15.68
CA HIS A 166 11.73 -0.67 15.50
C HIS A 166 12.10 -1.34 16.82
N ALA A 167 13.01 -0.74 17.60
CA ALA A 167 13.44 -1.27 18.90
C ALA A 167 12.27 -1.38 19.91
N LYS A 168 11.35 -0.41 19.91
CA LYS A 168 10.14 -0.44 20.75
C LYS A 168 9.24 -1.64 20.42
N GLN A 169 9.11 -2.00 19.14
CA GLN A 169 8.28 -3.12 18.71
C GLN A 169 8.91 -4.49 18.93
N LEU A 170 10.25 -4.60 18.91
CA LEU A 170 10.94 -5.85 19.24
C LEU A 170 10.57 -6.35 20.64
N ARG A 171 10.36 -5.43 21.60
CA ARG A 171 9.92 -5.79 22.97
C ARG A 171 8.47 -6.28 23.05
N ARG A 172 7.69 -6.17 21.97
CA ARG A 172 6.25 -6.50 21.91
C ARG A 172 5.93 -7.67 20.97
N GLY A 173 6.94 -8.45 20.58
CA GLY A 173 6.78 -9.60 19.68
C GLY A 173 7.30 -9.37 18.26
N GLY A 174 7.75 -8.15 17.94
CA GLY A 174 8.39 -7.82 16.66
C GLY A 174 7.40 -7.67 15.50
N GLU A 175 7.19 -6.44 15.04
CA GLU A 175 6.39 -6.16 13.83
C GLU A 175 7.08 -6.68 12.55
N LEU A 176 6.30 -7.09 11.53
CA LEU A 176 6.85 -7.56 10.24
C LEU A 176 7.79 -6.52 9.61
N ILE A 177 7.40 -5.25 9.61
CA ILE A 177 8.23 -4.15 9.09
C ILE A 177 9.61 -4.07 9.76
N THR A 178 9.72 -4.46 11.03
CA THR A 178 11.00 -4.52 11.75
C THR A 178 11.86 -5.69 11.26
N HIS A 179 11.26 -6.84 10.96
CA HIS A 179 11.98 -7.97 10.38
C HIS A 179 12.49 -7.64 8.97
N VAL A 180 11.68 -6.95 8.16
CA VAL A 180 12.08 -6.45 6.84
C VAL A 180 13.25 -5.47 6.98
N TRP A 181 13.18 -4.52 7.90
CA TRP A 181 14.28 -3.58 8.16
C TRP A 181 15.60 -4.31 8.53
N LEU A 182 15.54 -5.30 9.42
CA LEU A 182 16.71 -6.11 9.80
C LEU A 182 17.25 -6.94 8.63
N LEU A 183 16.37 -7.52 7.82
CA LEU A 183 16.77 -8.28 6.62
C LEU A 183 17.45 -7.37 5.60
N MET A 184 16.91 -6.18 5.36
CA MET A 184 17.52 -5.20 4.47
C MET A 184 18.90 -4.76 4.99
N ALA A 185 19.05 -4.57 6.31
CA ALA A 185 20.34 -4.25 6.93
C ALA A 185 21.35 -5.39 6.77
N HIS A 186 20.93 -6.63 6.99
CA HIS A 186 21.77 -7.82 6.80
C HIS A 186 22.24 -7.99 5.35
N LEU A 187 21.38 -7.65 4.37
CA LEU A 187 21.70 -7.69 2.95
C LEU A 187 22.46 -6.44 2.45
N GLY A 188 22.73 -5.45 3.31
CA GLY A 188 23.42 -4.21 2.94
C GLY A 188 22.61 -3.25 2.06
N ILE A 189 21.28 -3.39 2.06
CA ILE A 189 20.35 -2.64 1.17
C ILE A 189 19.95 -1.29 1.80
N THR A 190 20.11 -1.11 3.10
CA THR A 190 19.75 0.12 3.81
C THR A 190 20.84 1.20 3.74
N GLU A 191 20.48 2.42 3.35
CA GLU A 191 21.38 3.59 3.38
C GLU A 191 21.95 3.88 4.79
N GLN A 192 21.19 3.57 5.84
CA GLN A 192 21.57 3.79 7.24
C GLN A 192 22.73 2.90 7.73
N PHE A 193 23.03 1.82 7.00
CA PHE A 193 24.05 0.83 7.39
C PHE A 193 25.09 0.59 6.28
N GLN A 194 25.21 1.51 5.31
CA GLN A 194 26.34 1.46 4.39
C GLN A 194 27.63 1.68 5.18
N ILE A 195 28.31 0.57 5.50
CA ILE A 195 29.69 0.62 5.98
C ILE A 195 30.52 1.10 4.79
N SER A 196 30.74 2.41 4.68
CA SER A 196 31.90 2.91 3.94
C SER A 196 33.11 2.19 4.53
N GLN A 197 33.85 1.44 3.72
CA GLN A 197 35.14 0.91 4.17
C GLN A 197 35.93 2.04 4.82
N GLY A 198 36.14 1.98 6.14
CA GLY A 198 36.79 3.09 6.83
C GLY A 198 36.52 3.25 8.33
N HIS A 199 36.57 2.19 9.12
CA HIS A 199 37.08 2.34 10.49
C HIS A 199 38.15 1.28 10.72
N ALA A 200 39.38 1.76 10.84
CA ALA A 200 40.55 0.97 11.17
C ALA A 200 40.23 0.04 12.34
N ARG A 201 40.21 -1.28 12.10
CA ARG A 201 40.35 -2.26 13.17
C ARG A 201 41.71 -2.01 13.79
N ALA A 202 41.76 -1.49 15.02
CA ALA A 202 42.98 -1.42 15.79
C ALA A 202 43.58 -2.84 15.87
N LYS A 203 44.73 -3.05 15.23
CA LYS A 203 45.54 -4.26 15.42
C LYS A 203 46.16 -4.15 16.81
N LEU A 204 45.75 -5.03 17.73
CA LEU A 204 46.50 -5.30 18.95
C LEU A 204 47.82 -5.96 18.55
N ILE A 205 48.91 -5.22 18.68
CA ILE A 205 50.26 -5.80 18.67
C ILE A 205 50.52 -6.23 20.11
N LEU A 206 50.60 -7.55 20.33
CA LEU A 206 51.13 -8.13 21.55
C LEU A 206 52.65 -8.15 21.42
N ASN A 207 53.34 -7.44 22.32
CA ASN A 207 54.79 -7.55 22.50
C ASN A 207 55.14 -8.76 23.35
#